data_AF-A0A9E2YA19-F1
#
_entry.id   AF-A0A9E2YA19-F1
#
_cell.length_a   1.000
_cell.length_b   1.000
_cell.length_c   1.000
_cell.angle_alpha   90.00
_cell.angle_beta   90.00
_cell.angle_gamma   90.00
#
_symmetry.space_group_name_H-M   'P 1'
#
loop_
_entity.id
_entity.type
_entity.pdbx_description
1 polymer ?
#
loop_
_entity_poly.entity_id
_entity_poly.type
_entity_poly.pdbx_seq_one_letter_code
_entity_poly.pdbx_strand_id
1 'polypeptide(L)'
;MAAPAPTTGRSPAIATTRSEQIALSLDSAVSADQLEQGDGELDMQSQIPFPRRTVMFGQLSTYGDDDKATATVPVIGYRQNDKLFALRVDDSRLRNASWSYICTGPQPTELWGVLDASLDEKQPDLVLVHSTDSGRTFALTSVFKPLPSCEFDSFCMDRTGHGRVSVYVDRTKTRLRHAGYYNYRTTDGGQTWSAPEFEPDAMTPADDVPGDQSKSTDKPSRV
;
A
#
# COMPACT_ATOMS: atom_id res chain seq x y z
N MET A 1 33.63 20.47 46.53
CA MET A 1 33.44 19.73 45.26
C MET A 1 31.98 19.86 44.88
N ALA A 2 31.66 20.64 43.86
CA ALA A 2 30.30 20.86 43.38
C ALA A 2 29.96 19.84 42.28
N ALA A 3 28.78 19.22 42.36
CA ALA A 3 28.31 18.25 41.39
C ALA A 3 27.93 18.93 40.05
N PRO A 4 28.21 18.33 38.89
CA PRO A 4 27.81 18.87 37.60
C PRO A 4 26.30 18.74 37.39
N ALA A 5 25.68 19.80 36.86
CA ALA A 5 24.26 19.86 36.54
C ALA A 5 23.90 18.93 35.36
N PRO A 6 22.68 18.36 35.33
CA PRO A 6 22.22 17.50 34.25
C PRO A 6 21.99 18.30 32.97
N THR A 7 22.72 17.92 31.92
CA THR A 7 22.53 18.42 30.56
C THR A 7 21.18 17.98 30.03
N THR A 8 20.22 18.90 29.91
CA THR A 8 18.95 18.69 29.21
C THR A 8 19.22 18.42 27.74
N GLY A 9 19.18 17.15 27.34
CA GLY A 9 19.24 16.70 25.96
C GLY A 9 18.06 17.27 25.18
N ARG A 10 18.36 18.15 24.23
CA ARG A 10 17.40 18.70 23.28
C ARG A 10 17.03 17.58 22.29
N SER A 11 15.84 17.00 22.41
CA SER A 11 15.33 16.05 21.43
C SER A 11 15.40 16.66 20.03
N PRO A 12 15.96 15.96 19.02
CA PRO A 12 15.99 16.47 17.66
C PRO A 12 14.55 16.68 17.18
N ALA A 13 14.29 17.88 16.65
CA ALA A 13 13.01 18.20 16.02
C ALA A 13 12.74 17.18 14.91
N ILE A 14 11.66 16.43 15.04
CA ILE A 14 11.22 15.44 14.05
C ILE A 14 10.87 16.23 12.79
N ALA A 15 11.70 16.14 11.76
CA ALA A 15 11.44 16.76 10.48
C ALA A 15 10.16 16.15 9.90
N THR A 16 9.07 16.93 9.91
CA THR A 16 7.82 16.55 9.26
C THR A 16 7.99 16.86 7.77
N THR A 17 8.28 15.85 6.96
CA THR A 17 8.41 16.01 5.52
C THR A 17 7.02 16.25 4.95
N ARG A 18 6.76 17.46 4.45
CA ARG A 18 5.52 17.76 3.73
C ARG A 18 5.64 17.20 2.32
N SER A 19 5.17 15.98 2.11
CA SER A 19 5.18 15.33 0.80
C SER A 19 4.33 16.12 -0.20
N GLU A 20 4.83 16.27 -1.42
CA GLU A 20 4.05 16.81 -2.53
C GLU A 20 2.82 15.92 -2.76
N GLN A 21 1.64 16.54 -2.70
CA GLN A 21 0.37 15.85 -2.84
C GLN A 21 -0.10 16.00 -4.28
N ILE A 22 -0.10 14.89 -5.03
CA ILE A 22 -0.64 14.84 -6.38
C ILE A 22 -2.13 14.54 -6.28
N ALA A 23 -2.96 15.33 -6.97
CA ALA A 23 -4.41 15.13 -7.02
C ALA A 23 -4.81 14.51 -8.37
N LEU A 24 -5.54 13.41 -8.32
CA LEU A 24 -6.12 12.72 -9.47
C LEU A 24 -7.64 12.87 -9.47
N SER A 25 -8.25 12.82 -10.64
CA SER A 25 -9.71 12.90 -10.80
C SER A 25 -10.20 11.85 -11.78
N LEU A 26 -11.19 11.04 -11.39
CA LEU A 26 -11.85 10.09 -12.32
C LEU A 26 -12.66 10.80 -13.40
N ASP A 27 -12.94 12.09 -13.25
CA ASP A 27 -13.54 12.89 -14.34
C ASP A 27 -12.54 13.05 -15.51
N SER A 28 -11.25 12.76 -15.30
CA SER A 28 -10.20 12.69 -16.33
C SER A 28 -9.93 11.27 -16.85
N ALA A 29 -10.69 10.27 -16.41
CA ALA A 29 -10.56 8.90 -16.89
C ALA A 29 -10.92 8.80 -18.37
N VAL A 30 -10.19 7.95 -19.09
CA VAL A 30 -10.42 7.65 -20.52
C VAL A 30 -11.05 6.27 -20.65
N SER A 31 -11.53 5.89 -21.84
CA SER A 31 -12.06 4.53 -22.05
C SER A 31 -10.96 3.48 -21.96
N ALA A 32 -11.27 2.26 -21.53
CA ALA A 32 -10.34 1.13 -21.53
C ALA A 32 -9.68 0.93 -22.91
N ASP A 33 -10.47 0.95 -23.99
CA ASP A 33 -9.98 0.87 -25.38
C ASP A 33 -8.96 1.95 -25.75
N GLN A 34 -8.92 3.09 -25.04
CA GLN A 34 -7.91 4.14 -25.25
C GLN A 34 -6.64 3.88 -24.45
N LEU A 35 -6.73 3.26 -23.27
CA LEU A 35 -5.57 2.88 -22.47
C LEU A 35 -4.82 1.68 -23.06
N GLU A 36 -5.54 0.75 -23.67
CA GLU A 36 -5.00 -0.45 -24.30
C GLU A 36 -4.45 -0.18 -25.71
N GLN A 37 -4.40 1.09 -26.16
CA GLN A 37 -3.75 1.43 -27.42
C GLN A 37 -2.23 1.23 -27.30
N GLY A 38 -1.73 0.14 -27.88
CA GLY A 38 -0.32 -0.24 -27.86
C GLY A 38 -0.14 -1.68 -27.38
N ASP A 39 0.98 -1.96 -26.72
CA ASP A 39 1.30 -3.28 -26.15
C ASP A 39 0.80 -3.44 -24.70
N GLY A 40 -0.20 -2.64 -24.31
CA GLY A 40 -0.74 -2.58 -22.95
C GLY A 40 -1.97 -3.46 -22.78
N GLU A 41 -1.98 -4.30 -21.74
CA GLU A 41 -3.15 -5.10 -21.33
C GLU A 41 -3.71 -4.56 -20.01
N LEU A 42 -5.00 -4.23 -19.99
CA LEU A 42 -5.68 -3.75 -18.77
C LEU A 42 -6.36 -4.91 -18.05
N ASP A 43 -5.93 -5.19 -16.82
CA ASP A 43 -6.54 -6.18 -15.93
C ASP A 43 -7.15 -5.51 -14.69
N MET A 44 -8.46 -5.61 -14.51
CA MET A 44 -9.18 -5.07 -13.35
C MET A 44 -9.52 -6.18 -12.36
N GLN A 45 -8.86 -6.16 -11.20
CA GLN A 45 -8.85 -7.29 -10.26
C GLN A 45 -9.72 -7.07 -9.01
N SER A 46 -9.97 -5.82 -8.64
CA SER A 46 -10.65 -5.46 -7.39
C SER A 46 -11.73 -4.41 -7.62
N GLN A 47 -12.77 -4.41 -6.78
CA GLN A 47 -13.84 -3.42 -6.85
C GLN A 47 -14.43 -3.09 -5.48
N ILE A 48 -14.83 -1.83 -5.30
CA ILE A 48 -15.51 -1.33 -4.11
C ILE A 48 -16.82 -0.65 -4.58
N PRO A 49 -18.00 -1.17 -4.17
CA PRO A 49 -19.27 -0.57 -4.51
C PRO A 49 -19.58 0.65 -3.62
N PHE A 50 -20.00 1.75 -4.24
CA PHE A 50 -20.61 2.90 -3.56
C PHE A 50 -22.02 3.16 -4.12
N PRO A 51 -22.90 3.90 -3.40
CA PRO A 51 -24.28 4.12 -3.85
C PRO A 51 -24.43 4.74 -5.25
N ARG A 52 -23.43 5.49 -5.72
CA ARG A 52 -23.45 6.18 -7.02
C ARG A 52 -22.59 5.54 -8.10
N ARG A 53 -21.64 4.67 -7.74
CA ARG A 53 -20.70 4.03 -8.67
C ARG A 53 -19.95 2.89 -7.99
N THR A 54 -19.49 1.93 -8.78
CA THR A 54 -18.46 0.97 -8.34
C THR A 54 -17.11 1.50 -8.80
N VAL A 55 -16.18 1.66 -7.86
CA VAL A 55 -14.79 1.99 -8.15
C VAL A 55 -14.03 0.68 -8.32
N MET A 56 -13.28 0.56 -9.40
CA MET A 56 -12.52 -0.63 -9.76
C MET A 56 -11.03 -0.31 -9.71
N PHE A 57 -10.23 -1.32 -9.39
CA PHE A 57 -8.78 -1.22 -9.29
C PHE A 57 -8.14 -2.33 -10.10
N GLY A 58 -7.08 -1.98 -10.81
CA GLY A 58 -6.42 -2.88 -11.72
C GLY A 58 -5.01 -2.45 -12.04
N GLN A 59 -4.45 -3.11 -13.04
CA GLN A 59 -3.09 -2.93 -13.51
C GLN A 59 -3.13 -2.81 -15.04
N LEU A 60 -2.39 -1.86 -15.60
CA LEU A 60 -2.04 -1.83 -17.01
C LEU A 60 -0.61 -2.37 -17.13
N SER A 61 -0.44 -3.48 -17.83
CA SER A 61 0.86 -4.15 -18.01
C SER A 61 1.30 -4.03 -19.47
N THR A 62 2.59 -3.75 -19.69
CA THR A 62 3.21 -3.79 -21.01
C THR A 62 4.15 -4.98 -21.08
N TYR A 63 4.05 -5.79 -22.13
CA TYR A 63 4.82 -7.03 -22.27
C TYR A 63 5.91 -6.89 -23.34
N GLY A 64 7.04 -7.55 -23.13
CA GLY A 64 8.10 -7.68 -24.13
C GLY A 64 7.92 -8.92 -25.02
N ASP A 65 8.88 -9.16 -25.91
CA ASP A 65 8.87 -10.30 -26.84
C ASP A 65 8.86 -11.68 -26.13
N ASP A 66 9.26 -11.74 -24.86
CA ASP A 66 9.28 -12.96 -24.05
C ASP A 66 8.04 -13.15 -23.17
N ASP A 67 6.97 -12.38 -23.44
CA ASP A 67 5.69 -12.41 -22.71
C ASP A 67 5.82 -12.07 -21.23
N LYS A 68 6.94 -11.44 -20.83
CA LYS A 68 7.10 -10.89 -19.48
C LYS A 68 6.71 -9.44 -19.44
N ALA A 69 6.02 -9.07 -18.36
CA ALA A 69 5.74 -7.67 -18.08
C ALA A 69 7.06 -6.90 -17.92
N THR A 70 7.25 -5.89 -18.76
CA THR A 70 8.41 -4.98 -18.76
C THR A 70 8.09 -3.66 -18.07
N ALA A 71 6.81 -3.29 -18.03
CA ALA A 71 6.32 -2.16 -17.28
C ALA A 71 4.94 -2.45 -16.71
N THR A 72 4.64 -1.84 -15.57
CA THR A 72 3.29 -1.89 -15.01
C THR A 72 2.86 -0.55 -14.43
N VAL A 73 1.57 -0.25 -14.52
CA VAL A 73 0.98 1.00 -14.02
C VAL A 73 -0.33 0.67 -13.30
N PRO A 74 -0.50 1.05 -12.03
CA PRO A 74 -1.77 0.88 -11.35
C PRO A 74 -2.86 1.73 -12.01
N VAL A 75 -4.07 1.20 -12.09
CA VAL A 75 -5.23 1.85 -12.71
C VAL A 75 -6.40 1.88 -11.74
N ILE A 76 -7.11 3.01 -11.72
CA ILE A 76 -8.40 3.16 -11.04
C ILE A 76 -9.46 3.42 -12.10
N GLY A 77 -10.57 2.70 -12.04
CA GLY A 77 -11.64 2.82 -13.02
C GLY A 77 -13.04 2.78 -12.45
N TYR A 78 -14.01 2.91 -13.33
CA TYR A 78 -15.44 2.75 -13.05
C TYR A 78 -16.17 2.33 -14.32
N ARG A 79 -17.37 1.77 -14.16
CA ARG A 79 -18.26 1.48 -15.29
C ARG A 79 -19.39 2.50 -15.39
N GLN A 80 -19.70 2.91 -16.62
CA GLN A 80 -20.86 3.73 -16.94
C GLN A 80 -21.46 3.27 -18.27
N ASN A 81 -22.74 2.91 -18.27
CA ASN A 81 -23.45 2.39 -19.45
C ASN A 81 -22.68 1.23 -20.13
N ASP A 82 -22.28 0.25 -19.32
CA ASP A 82 -21.47 -0.93 -19.73
C ASP A 82 -20.09 -0.65 -20.32
N LYS A 83 -19.64 0.61 -20.33
CA LYS A 83 -18.29 0.99 -20.74
C LYS A 83 -17.39 1.16 -19.53
N LEU A 84 -16.16 0.64 -19.63
CA LEU A 84 -15.11 0.82 -18.65
C LEU A 84 -14.33 2.11 -18.94
N PHE A 85 -14.26 2.98 -17.93
CA PHE A 85 -13.40 4.15 -17.91
C PHE A 85 -12.34 3.95 -16.85
N ALA A 86 -11.12 4.35 -17.14
CA ALA A 86 -9.97 4.11 -16.30
C ALA A 86 -8.98 5.28 -16.36
N LEU A 87 -8.28 5.46 -15.26
CA LEU A 87 -7.28 6.48 -15.01
C LEU A 87 -6.01 5.80 -14.51
N ARG A 88 -4.89 6.08 -15.18
CA ARG A 88 -3.57 5.65 -14.73
C ARG A 88 -3.19 6.39 -13.45
N VAL A 89 -2.57 5.68 -12.51
CA VAL A 89 -1.99 6.23 -11.29
C VAL A 89 -0.48 6.35 -11.51
N ASP A 90 -0.08 7.35 -12.30
CA ASP A 90 1.33 7.63 -12.57
C ASP A 90 1.92 8.50 -11.45
N ASP A 91 2.95 7.99 -10.77
CA ASP A 91 3.70 8.73 -9.74
C ASP A 91 5.21 8.54 -9.97
N SER A 92 5.95 9.64 -10.14
CA SER A 92 7.39 9.59 -10.45
C SER A 92 8.23 8.99 -9.32
N ARG A 93 7.69 8.91 -8.11
CA ARG A 93 8.33 8.28 -6.95
C ARG A 93 8.27 6.75 -7.00
N LEU A 94 7.34 6.20 -7.77
CA LEU A 94 7.07 4.76 -7.80
C LEU A 94 6.83 4.28 -9.25
N ARG A 95 7.91 3.83 -9.88
CA ARG A 95 7.86 3.19 -11.21
C ARG A 95 7.37 1.76 -11.08
N ASN A 96 6.74 1.20 -12.12
CA ASN A 96 6.35 -0.21 -12.12
C ASN A 96 5.60 -0.61 -10.84
N ALA A 97 4.68 0.25 -10.40
CA ALA A 97 3.96 0.08 -9.15
C ALA A 97 2.83 -0.94 -9.30
N SER A 98 2.44 -1.61 -8.22
CA SER A 98 1.24 -2.45 -8.14
C SER A 98 0.46 -2.19 -6.85
N TRP A 99 -0.82 -2.57 -6.84
CA TRP A 99 -1.65 -2.51 -5.65
C TRP A 99 -1.22 -3.59 -4.64
N SER A 100 -0.65 -3.19 -3.51
CA SER A 100 -0.39 -4.10 -2.39
C SER A 100 -1.63 -4.27 -1.51
N TYR A 101 -2.46 -3.24 -1.42
CA TYR A 101 -3.66 -3.26 -0.59
C TYR A 101 -4.69 -2.23 -1.07
N ILE A 102 -5.97 -2.58 -0.98
CA ILE A 102 -7.10 -1.70 -1.29
C ILE A 102 -8.19 -1.93 -0.24
N CYS A 103 -8.74 -0.87 0.33
CA CYS A 103 -9.83 -0.98 1.30
C CYS A 103 -10.75 0.24 1.33
N THR A 104 -11.88 0.10 2.01
CA THR A 104 -12.70 1.24 2.41
C THR A 104 -12.18 1.82 3.72
N GLY A 105 -12.25 3.14 3.84
CA GLY A 105 -11.90 3.83 5.06
C GLY A 105 -13.01 3.78 6.12
N PRO A 106 -12.73 4.33 7.31
CA PRO A 106 -13.69 4.41 8.40
C PRO A 106 -14.90 5.31 8.11
N GLN A 107 -14.81 6.25 7.17
CA GLN A 107 -15.94 7.05 6.70
C GLN A 107 -16.65 6.40 5.49
N PRO A 108 -17.98 6.53 5.32
CA PRO A 108 -18.75 5.81 4.29
C PRO A 108 -18.33 6.05 2.83
N THR A 109 -17.65 7.15 2.55
CA THR A 109 -17.20 7.57 1.21
C THR A 109 -15.69 7.47 1.04
N GLU A 110 -15.00 6.93 2.03
CA GLU A 110 -13.55 6.94 2.08
C GLU A 110 -12.97 5.66 1.49
N LEU A 111 -11.87 5.81 0.76
CA LEU A 111 -11.17 4.73 0.10
C LEU A 111 -9.66 4.92 0.27
N TRP A 112 -8.99 3.82 0.56
CA TRP A 112 -7.54 3.77 0.64
C TRP A 112 -6.99 2.70 -0.31
N GLY A 113 -5.85 3.02 -0.90
CA GLY A 113 -5.03 2.09 -1.64
C GLY A 113 -3.56 2.29 -1.28
N VAL A 114 -2.80 1.21 -1.29
CA VAL A 114 -1.36 1.20 -1.06
C VAL A 114 -0.69 0.67 -2.31
N LEU A 115 0.21 1.47 -2.86
CA LEU A 115 1.04 1.14 -3.99
C LEU A 115 2.47 0.86 -3.52
N ASP A 116 3.02 -0.24 -4.01
CA ASP A 116 4.41 -0.62 -3.81
C ASP A 116 5.06 -0.98 -5.15
N ALA A 117 6.39 -1.07 -5.18
CA ALA A 117 7.18 -1.52 -6.30
C ALA A 117 6.80 -2.95 -6.69
N SER A 118 6.73 -3.20 -8.00
CA SER A 118 6.55 -4.50 -8.63
C SER A 118 7.76 -4.86 -9.50
N LEU A 119 7.70 -5.99 -10.21
CA LEU A 119 8.74 -6.46 -11.14
C LEU A 119 10.14 -6.55 -10.51
N ASP A 120 10.21 -6.99 -9.25
CA ASP A 120 11.43 -7.08 -8.44
C ASP A 120 12.18 -5.74 -8.25
N GLU A 121 11.54 -4.60 -8.55
CA GLU A 121 12.10 -3.29 -8.30
C GLU A 121 12.22 -3.00 -6.80
N LYS A 122 13.27 -2.25 -6.45
CA LYS A 122 13.50 -1.76 -5.09
C LYS A 122 13.40 -0.26 -5.10
N GLN A 123 12.37 0.28 -4.45
CA GLN A 123 12.10 1.71 -4.43
C GLN A 123 11.91 2.21 -3.00
N PRO A 124 12.40 3.41 -2.68
CA PRO A 124 12.37 3.92 -1.33
C PRO A 124 10.99 4.43 -0.90
N ASP A 125 10.07 4.65 -1.83
CA ASP A 125 8.74 5.16 -1.53
C ASP A 125 7.71 4.02 -1.46
N LEU A 126 6.74 4.21 -0.58
CA LEU A 126 5.45 3.54 -0.62
C LEU A 126 4.40 4.65 -0.84
N VAL A 127 3.53 4.51 -1.84
CA VAL A 127 2.55 5.54 -2.19
C VAL A 127 1.17 5.15 -1.67
N LEU A 128 0.54 6.05 -0.92
CA LEU A 128 -0.81 5.91 -0.42
C LEU A 128 -1.76 6.73 -1.29
N VAL A 129 -2.82 6.08 -1.76
CA VAL A 129 -3.86 6.64 -2.60
C VAL A 129 -5.12 6.78 -1.75
N HIS A 130 -5.60 8.00 -1.54
CA HIS A 130 -6.71 8.29 -0.64
C HIS A 130 -7.81 9.07 -1.33
N SER A 131 -9.06 8.62 -1.21
CA SER A 131 -10.25 9.39 -1.61
C SER A 131 -11.18 9.56 -0.43
N THR A 132 -11.80 10.74 -0.32
CA THR A 132 -12.85 11.05 0.67
C THR A 132 -14.24 11.21 0.04
N ASP A 133 -14.34 11.08 -1.28
CA ASP A 133 -15.52 11.44 -2.08
C ASP A 133 -16.03 10.27 -2.95
N SER A 134 -15.96 9.05 -2.42
CA SER A 134 -16.37 7.80 -3.09
C SER A 134 -15.58 7.52 -4.38
N GLY A 135 -14.29 7.84 -4.35
CA GLY A 135 -13.37 7.63 -5.45
C GLY A 135 -13.52 8.60 -6.61
N ARG A 136 -14.13 9.78 -6.42
CA ARG A 136 -14.21 10.77 -7.50
C ARG A 136 -12.85 11.47 -7.69
N THR A 137 -12.21 11.84 -6.59
CA THR A 137 -10.86 12.39 -6.57
C THR A 137 -9.96 11.59 -5.64
N PHE A 138 -8.66 11.56 -5.94
CA PHE A 138 -7.66 10.87 -5.14
C PHE A 138 -6.49 11.79 -4.83
N ALA A 139 -6.02 11.73 -3.59
CA ALA A 139 -4.78 12.32 -3.14
C ALA A 139 -3.70 11.24 -3.04
N LEU A 140 -2.53 11.52 -3.61
CA LEU A 140 -1.36 10.66 -3.50
C LEU A 140 -0.39 11.25 -2.48
N THR A 141 -0.08 10.47 -1.46
CA THR A 141 0.94 10.79 -0.45
C THR A 141 1.98 9.68 -0.43
N SER A 142 3.22 9.96 -0.05
CA SER A 142 4.25 8.93 0.07
C SER A 142 4.82 8.86 1.48
N VAL A 143 5.19 7.65 1.88
CA VAL A 143 6.01 7.38 3.06
C VAL A 143 7.35 6.78 2.62
N PHE A 144 8.44 7.29 3.19
CA PHE A 144 9.79 6.85 2.83
C PHE A 144 10.18 5.63 3.65
N LYS A 145 10.39 4.50 2.99
CA LYS A 145 10.79 3.23 3.58
C LYS A 145 12.17 3.32 4.23
N PRO A 146 12.44 2.56 5.30
CA PRO A 146 13.77 2.51 5.89
C PRO A 146 14.83 1.97 4.93
N LEU A 147 14.42 1.09 4.01
CA LEU A 147 15.21 0.55 2.90
C LEU A 147 14.33 0.39 1.64
N PRO A 148 14.89 0.54 0.43
CA PRO A 148 14.14 0.30 -0.81
C PRO A 148 13.60 -1.12 -0.99
N SER A 149 14.10 -2.09 -0.21
CA SER A 149 13.68 -3.49 -0.26
C SER A 149 12.67 -3.87 0.83
N CYS A 150 12.15 -2.90 1.60
CA CYS A 150 11.06 -3.18 2.54
C CYS A 150 9.80 -3.52 1.77
N GLU A 151 9.01 -4.43 2.32
CA GLU A 151 7.72 -4.83 1.75
C GLU A 151 6.60 -4.24 2.59
N PHE A 152 5.51 -3.82 1.94
CA PHE A 152 4.27 -3.52 2.63
C PHE A 152 3.80 -4.73 3.46
N ASP A 153 3.35 -4.47 4.68
CA ASP A 153 2.76 -5.49 5.57
C ASP A 153 1.28 -5.21 5.83
N SER A 154 0.97 -4.05 6.44
CA SER A 154 -0.39 -3.76 6.87
C SER A 154 -0.73 -2.26 6.89
N PHE A 155 -2.03 -1.99 6.82
CA PHE A 155 -2.61 -0.64 6.88
C PHE A 155 -3.84 -0.65 7.79
N CYS A 156 -3.98 0.35 8.66
CA CYS A 156 -5.20 0.58 9.42
C CYS A 156 -5.46 2.06 9.66
N MET A 157 -6.74 2.42 9.79
CA MET A 157 -7.22 3.77 10.06
C MET A 157 -8.50 3.70 10.90
N ASP A 158 -8.62 4.57 11.91
CA ASP A 158 -9.83 4.72 12.71
C ASP A 158 -10.65 5.95 12.32
N ARG A 159 -11.88 6.04 12.84
CA ARG A 159 -12.83 7.13 12.53
C ARG A 159 -12.35 8.52 12.95
N THR A 160 -11.34 8.61 13.80
CA THR A 160 -10.77 9.87 14.27
C THR A 160 -9.58 10.34 13.43
N GLY A 161 -9.19 9.56 12.42
CA GLY A 161 -8.04 9.87 11.56
C GLY A 161 -6.71 9.41 12.15
N HIS A 162 -6.73 8.62 13.23
CA HIS A 162 -5.53 7.94 13.70
C HIS A 162 -5.35 6.64 12.92
N GLY A 163 -4.13 6.39 12.46
CA GLY A 163 -3.86 5.24 11.63
C GLY A 163 -2.40 4.80 11.68
N ARG A 164 -2.14 3.66 11.04
CA ARG A 164 -0.80 3.09 10.92
C ARG A 164 -0.60 2.46 9.55
N VAL A 165 0.60 2.66 9.00
CA VAL A 165 1.16 1.84 7.92
C VAL A 165 2.34 1.09 8.49
N SER A 166 2.44 -0.20 8.18
CA SER A 166 3.56 -1.04 8.60
C SER A 166 4.26 -1.61 7.37
N VAL A 167 5.60 -1.57 7.38
CA VAL A 167 6.45 -2.24 6.39
C VAL A 167 7.39 -3.20 7.12
N TYR A 168 7.79 -4.26 6.44
CA TYR A 168 8.68 -5.28 6.99
C TYR A 168 10.05 -5.28 6.31
N VAL A 169 11.09 -5.47 7.12
CA VAL A 169 12.48 -5.65 6.66
C VAL A 169 12.90 -7.09 6.89
N ASP A 170 13.07 -7.83 5.81
CA ASP A 170 13.61 -9.19 5.84
C ASP A 170 15.09 -9.19 6.27
N ARG A 171 15.42 -10.08 7.22
CA ARG A 171 16.77 -10.30 7.75
C ARG A 171 17.80 -10.70 6.69
N THR A 172 17.39 -11.40 5.65
CA THR A 172 18.25 -11.83 4.54
C THR A 172 18.64 -10.66 3.62
N LYS A 173 17.83 -9.58 3.61
CA LYS A 173 17.98 -8.45 2.69
C LYS A 173 18.85 -7.32 3.24
N THR A 174 19.27 -7.37 4.51
CA THR A 174 20.09 -6.30 5.09
C THR A 174 21.05 -6.74 6.19
N ARG A 175 22.25 -6.12 6.19
CA ARG A 175 23.18 -6.13 7.33
C ARG A 175 23.21 -4.81 8.11
N LEU A 176 22.62 -3.75 7.55
CA LEU A 176 22.79 -2.36 8.00
C LEU A 176 21.61 -1.83 8.83
N ARG A 177 20.46 -2.50 8.78
CA ARG A 177 19.26 -2.17 9.52
C ARG A 177 18.77 -3.39 10.28
N HIS A 178 18.02 -3.13 11.36
CA HIS A 178 17.39 -4.20 12.11
C HIS A 178 16.24 -4.79 11.29
N ALA A 179 16.23 -6.11 11.16
CA ALA A 179 15.09 -6.84 10.61
C ALA A 179 13.89 -6.72 11.56
N GLY A 180 12.68 -6.70 11.01
CA GLY A 180 11.45 -6.50 11.76
C GLY A 180 10.54 -5.46 11.13
N TYR A 181 9.58 -4.99 11.91
CA TYR A 181 8.55 -4.08 11.48
C TYR A 181 8.97 -2.62 11.67
N TYR A 182 8.56 -1.76 10.74
CA TYR A 182 8.68 -0.32 10.85
C TYR A 182 7.30 0.29 10.68
N ASN A 183 6.87 1.01 11.70
CA ASN A 183 5.52 1.56 11.81
C ASN A 183 5.53 3.07 11.57
N TYR A 184 4.64 3.54 10.71
CA TYR A 184 4.37 4.95 10.46
C TYR A 184 2.99 5.26 11.03
N ARG A 185 2.86 6.37 11.75
CA ARG A 185 1.60 6.76 12.38
C ARG A 185 1.11 8.07 11.80
N THR A 186 -0.20 8.19 11.70
CA THR A 186 -0.89 9.45 11.39
C THR A 186 -1.89 9.77 12.50
N THR A 187 -2.15 11.07 12.67
CA THR A 187 -3.18 11.60 13.59
C THR A 187 -4.13 12.57 12.89
N ASP A 188 -4.01 12.69 11.57
CA ASP A 188 -4.68 13.69 10.73
C ASP A 188 -5.29 13.06 9.47
N GLY A 189 -5.66 11.79 9.52
CA GLY A 189 -6.28 11.08 8.41
C GLY A 189 -5.31 10.83 7.25
N GLY A 190 -4.03 10.62 7.56
CA GLY A 190 -2.98 10.34 6.60
C GLY A 190 -2.51 11.54 5.80
N GLN A 191 -2.82 12.77 6.22
CA GLN A 191 -2.24 13.99 5.62
C GLN A 191 -0.75 14.08 5.92
N THR A 192 -0.34 13.71 7.13
CA THR A 192 1.05 13.57 7.53
C THR A 192 1.30 12.23 8.21
N TRP A 193 2.56 11.77 8.12
CA TRP A 193 3.02 10.52 8.69
C TRP A 193 4.26 10.77 9.55
N SER A 194 4.37 10.05 10.66
CA SER A 194 5.53 10.09 11.54
C SER A 194 6.78 9.54 10.85
N ALA A 195 7.95 9.77 11.46
CA ALA A 195 9.13 8.95 11.18
C ALA A 195 8.85 7.47 11.52
N PRO A 196 9.55 6.52 10.88
CA PRO A 196 9.35 5.10 11.14
C PRO A 196 9.77 4.72 12.57
N GLU A 197 8.88 4.06 13.29
CA GLU A 197 9.11 3.46 14.61
C GLU A 197 9.46 1.97 14.43
N PHE A 198 10.67 1.57 14.81
CA PHE A 198 11.13 0.19 14.69
C PHE A 198 10.54 -0.70 15.79
N GLU A 199 10.00 -1.84 15.40
CA GLU A 199 9.50 -2.90 16.25
C GLU A 199 10.19 -4.22 15.87
N PRO A 200 11.01 -4.81 16.76
CA PRO A 200 11.77 -6.00 16.44
C PRO A 200 10.86 -7.21 16.26
N ASP A 201 11.09 -7.97 15.19
CA ASP A 201 10.51 -9.30 15.06
C ASP A 201 11.36 -10.30 15.84
N ALA A 202 11.08 -10.40 17.14
CA ALA A 202 11.73 -11.32 18.07
C ALA A 202 10.90 -12.59 18.30
N MET A 203 9.82 -12.78 17.55
CA MET A 203 8.95 -13.93 17.71
C MET A 203 9.62 -15.16 17.11
N THR A 204 9.53 -16.28 17.82
CA THR A 204 9.94 -17.58 17.27
C THR A 204 8.70 -18.22 16.66
N PRO A 205 8.72 -18.64 15.37
CA PRO A 205 7.59 -19.35 14.79
C PRO A 205 7.30 -20.62 15.60
N ALA A 206 6.03 -21.02 15.67
CA ALA A 206 5.68 -22.30 16.25
C ALA A 206 6.29 -23.43 15.40
N ASP A 207 6.66 -24.53 16.05
CA ASP A 207 7.10 -25.73 15.34
C ASP A 207 5.95 -26.29 14.48
N ASP A 208 6.26 -26.76 13.27
CA ASP A 208 5.29 -27.42 12.41
C ASP A 208 4.79 -28.71 13.08
N VAL A 209 3.46 -28.89 13.12
CA VAL A 209 2.88 -30.16 13.57
C VAL A 209 3.20 -31.23 12.51
N PRO A 210 3.88 -32.33 12.89
CA PRO A 210 4.15 -33.42 11.95
C PRO A 210 2.86 -33.95 11.31
N GLY A 211 2.91 -34.26 10.01
CA GLY A 211 1.71 -34.60 9.23
C GLY A 211 0.89 -35.78 9.76
N ASP A 212 1.50 -36.68 10.54
CA ASP A 212 0.87 -37.85 11.14
C ASP A 212 0.02 -37.54 12.40
N GLN A 213 0.19 -36.36 13.01
CA GLN A 213 -0.59 -35.90 14.16
C GLN A 213 -1.87 -35.15 13.77
N SER A 214 -2.05 -34.83 12.49
CA SER A 214 -3.24 -34.14 11.96
C SER A 214 -4.48 -35.04 11.78
N LYS A 215 -4.48 -36.26 12.34
CA LYS A 215 -5.61 -37.20 12.22
C LYS A 215 -6.86 -36.66 12.92
N SER A 216 -7.70 -35.99 12.13
CA SER A 216 -9.08 -35.67 12.47
C SER A 216 -9.83 -36.95 12.82
N THR A 217 -10.43 -36.92 14.00
CA THR A 217 -11.38 -37.85 14.58
C THR A 217 -12.40 -38.40 13.58
N ASP A 218 -12.64 -39.70 13.72
CA ASP A 218 -13.70 -40.52 13.12
C ASP A 218 -14.98 -39.74 12.78
N LYS A 219 -15.44 -39.86 11.52
CA LYS A 219 -16.85 -39.65 11.21
C LYS A 219 -17.66 -40.75 11.92
N PRO A 220 -18.61 -40.44 12.82
CA PRO A 220 -19.49 -41.46 13.34
C PRO A 220 -20.37 -41.99 12.19
N SER A 221 -20.26 -43.29 11.95
CA SER A 221 -21.15 -44.04 11.07
C SER A 221 -22.60 -43.84 11.52
N ARG A 222 -23.45 -43.26 10.65
CA ARG A 222 -24.90 -43.23 10.87
C ARG A 222 -25.48 -44.59 10.47
N VAL A 223 -26.12 -45.25 11.42
CA VAL A 223 -27.02 -46.41 11.23
C VAL A 223 -28.43 -45.90 10.97
#